data_AF-A0A0Q9UK25-F1
#
_entry.id   AF-A0A0Q9UK25-F1
#
_cell.length_a   1.000
_cell.length_b   1.000
_cell.length_c   1.000
_cell.angle_alpha   90.00
_cell.angle_beta   90.00
_cell.angle_gamma   90.00
#
_symmetry.space_group_name_H-M   'P 1'
#
loop_
_entity.id
_entity.type
_entity.pdbx_description
1 polymer ?
#
loop_
_entity_poly.entity_id
_entity_poly.type
_entity_poly.pdbx_seq_one_letter_code
_entity_poly.pdbx_strand_id
1 'polypeptide(L)' 'MNTSTEAASEPATDAAASDESLVCSGCGTTPRPEDRSAARLTWSRGADAGRTTWTCERCSRENLRSIESKLDPVWW' A
#
# COMPACT_ATOMS: atom_id res chain seq x y z
N MET A 1 -48.63 -17.25 -4.62
CA MET A 1 -47.83 -18.33 -5.23
C MET A 1 -47.39 -17.79 -6.58
N ASN A 2 -46.20 -17.23 -6.77
CA ASN A 2 -44.88 -17.72 -6.36
C ASN A 2 -43.92 -16.57 -6.07
N THR A 3 -43.12 -16.77 -5.04
CA THR A 3 -41.95 -16.00 -4.59
C THR A 3 -40.77 -16.26 -5.52
N SER A 4 -40.22 -15.20 -6.13
CA SER A 4 -38.87 -15.21 -6.69
C SER A 4 -38.01 -14.26 -5.87
N THR A 5 -37.24 -14.87 -4.98
CA THR A 5 -36.08 -14.31 -4.29
C THR A 5 -35.03 -13.94 -5.32
N GLU A 6 -34.61 -12.67 -5.37
CA GLU A 6 -33.39 -12.28 -6.10
C GLU A 6 -32.38 -11.73 -5.10
N ALA A 7 -31.19 -12.29 -5.22
CA ALA A 7 -30.14 -12.31 -4.23
C ALA A 7 -29.60 -10.92 -3.93
N ALA A 8 -29.41 -10.66 -2.63
CA ALA A 8 -28.56 -9.61 -2.14
C ALA A 8 -27.19 -9.71 -2.83
N SER A 9 -26.82 -8.69 -3.60
CA SER A 9 -25.43 -8.46 -3.96
C SER A 9 -24.74 -7.92 -2.72
N GLU A 10 -24.12 -8.82 -1.96
CA GLU A 10 -23.23 -8.45 -0.88
C GLU A 10 -21.99 -7.76 -1.48
N PRO A 11 -21.65 -6.52 -1.06
CA PRO A 11 -20.40 -5.92 -1.48
C PRO A 11 -19.25 -6.74 -0.90
N ALA A 12 -18.29 -7.12 -1.76
CA ALA A 12 -17.06 -7.78 -1.36
C ALA A 12 -16.41 -6.98 -0.22
N THR A 13 -16.46 -7.54 0.99
CA THR A 13 -15.78 -6.99 2.16
C THR A 13 -14.31 -7.37 2.05
N ASP A 14 -13.57 -6.64 1.23
CA ASP A 14 -12.12 -6.53 1.34
C ASP A 14 -11.79 -5.33 2.28
N ALA A 15 -12.45 -5.29 3.43
CA ALA A 15 -12.27 -4.23 4.43
C ALA A 15 -11.74 -4.77 5.76
N ALA A 16 -11.36 -6.05 5.79
CA ALA A 16 -10.38 -6.52 6.77
C ALA A 16 -9.01 -6.27 6.15
N ALA A 17 -8.61 -5.00 6.09
CA ALA A 17 -7.21 -4.65 5.95
C ALA A 17 -6.51 -5.35 7.12
N SER A 18 -6.00 -6.54 6.83
CA SER A 18 -5.26 -7.36 7.76
C SER A 18 -4.23 -6.47 8.43
N ASP A 19 -3.94 -6.78 9.68
CA ASP A 19 -2.82 -6.17 10.41
C ASP A 19 -1.49 -6.62 9.77
N GLU A 20 -1.37 -6.52 8.45
CA GLU A 20 -0.10 -6.51 7.75
C GLU A 20 0.73 -5.46 8.45
N SER A 21 1.76 -5.96 9.13
CA SER A 21 2.69 -5.17 9.89
C SER A 21 3.19 -4.04 9.00
N LEU A 22 2.83 -2.80 9.34
CA LEU A 22 3.23 -1.60 8.59
C LEU A 22 4.72 -1.35 8.86
N VAL A 23 5.57 -2.15 8.23
CA VAL A 23 7.03 -2.16 8.38
C VAL A 23 7.63 -1.75 7.05
N CYS A 24 8.50 -0.74 7.06
CA CYS A 24 9.20 -0.30 5.86
C CYS A 24 10.15 -1.41 5.38
N SER A 25 10.00 -1.87 4.15
CA SER A 25 10.88 -2.87 3.55
C SER A 25 12.31 -2.37 3.31
N GLY A 26 12.49 -1.04 3.19
CA GLY A 26 13.80 -0.43 3.00
C GLY A 26 14.61 -0.27 4.30
N CYS A 27 13.97 0.16 5.39
CA CYS A 27 14.68 0.50 6.64
C CYS A 27 14.14 -0.15 7.91
N GLY A 28 13.10 -0.99 7.82
CA GLY A 28 12.51 -1.68 8.97
C GLY A 28 11.68 -0.79 9.91
N THR A 29 11.57 0.51 9.65
CA THR A 29 10.77 1.43 10.48
C THR A 29 9.33 0.97 10.56
N THR A 30 8.75 1.06 11.76
CA THR A 30 7.31 0.98 12.02
C THR A 30 6.80 2.33 12.49
N PRO A 31 5.60 2.78 12.08
CA PRO A 31 5.02 3.99 12.63
C PRO A 31 4.73 3.81 14.12
N ARG A 32 4.66 4.90 14.87
CA ARG A 32 4.10 4.86 16.23
C ARG A 32 2.62 4.48 16.16
N PRO A 33 2.04 3.88 17.22
CA PRO A 33 0.64 3.48 17.24
C PRO A 33 -0.33 4.60 16.83
N GLU A 34 -0.11 5.82 17.32
CA GLU A 34 -0.89 7.02 17.03
C GLU A 34 -0.76 7.49 15.57
N ASP A 35 0.39 7.25 14.94
CA ASP A 35 0.68 7.67 13.57
C ASP A 35 0.29 6.61 12.54
N ARG A 36 -0.13 5.42 12.97
CA ARG A 36 -0.37 4.27 12.08
C ARG A 36 -1.41 4.55 11.00
N SER A 37 -2.47 5.27 11.33
CA SER A 37 -3.51 5.67 10.35
C SER A 37 -2.97 6.65 9.33
N ALA A 38 -2.16 7.63 9.76
CA ALA A 38 -1.50 8.57 8.86
C ALA A 38 -0.51 7.84 7.94
N ALA A 39 0.30 6.94 8.50
CA ALA A 39 1.26 6.15 7.76
C ALA A 39 0.61 5.26 6.68
N ARG A 40 -0.59 4.70 6.92
CA ARG A 40 -1.34 3.96 5.89
C ARG A 40 -1.73 4.83 4.68
N LEU A 41 -1.86 6.14 4.86
CA LEU A 41 -2.19 7.10 3.81
C LEU A 41 -0.95 7.67 3.13
N THR A 42 0.15 7.83 3.87
CA THR A 42 1.35 8.52 3.36
C THR A 42 2.47 7.60 2.91
N TRP A 43 2.51 6.35 3.38
CA TRP A 43 3.50 5.37 2.94
C TRP A 43 3.10 4.76 1.59
N SER A 44 4.10 4.44 0.79
CA SER A 44 3.87 3.79 -0.49
C SER A 44 3.61 2.30 -0.27
N ARG A 45 2.47 1.80 -0.77
CA ARG A 45 2.16 0.37 -0.87
C ARG A 45 2.69 -0.16 -2.21
N GLY A 46 3.40 -1.28 -2.17
CA GLY A 46 3.84 -2.01 -3.35
C GLY A 46 3.52 -3.49 -3.25
N ALA A 47 3.82 -4.23 -4.32
CA ALA A 47 3.79 -5.68 -4.33
C ALA A 47 5.18 -6.21 -4.71
N ASP A 48 5.72 -7.13 -3.90
CA ASP A 48 6.98 -7.81 -4.16
C ASP A 48 6.81 -9.32 -4.02
N ALA A 49 7.11 -10.06 -5.09
CA ALA A 49 6.91 -11.51 -5.17
C ALA A 49 5.50 -11.97 -4.67
N GLY A 50 4.47 -11.18 -4.99
CA GLY A 50 3.08 -11.43 -4.58
C GLY A 50 2.74 -11.06 -3.13
N ARG A 51 3.67 -10.47 -2.37
CA ARG A 51 3.43 -9.98 -1.00
C ARG A 51 3.27 -8.46 -1.01
N THR A 52 2.37 -7.94 -0.18
CA THR A 52 2.30 -6.49 0.06
C THR A 52 3.58 -6.04 0.76
N THR A 53 4.16 -4.97 0.25
CA THR A 53 5.31 -4.30 0.86
C THR A 53 4.96 -2.84 1.12
N TRP A 54 5.54 -2.28 2.18
CA TRP A 54 5.36 -0.89 2.56
C TRP A 54 6.70 -0.17 2.51
N THR A 55 6.69 1.08 2.03
CA THR A 55 7.88 1.93 2.01
C THR A 55 7.55 3.26 2.66
N CYS A 56 8.29 3.63 3.71
CA CYS A 56 8.07 4.90 4.41
C CYS A 56 8.40 6.11 3.52
N GLU A 57 7.88 7.28 3.88
CA GLU A 57 8.07 8.53 3.13
C GLU A 57 9.55 8.85 2.85
N ARG A 58 10.43 8.60 3.84
CA ARG A 58 11.87 8.83 3.71
C ARG A 58 12.48 7.94 2.63
N CYS A 59 12.27 6.62 2.74
CA CYS A 59 12.81 5.65 1.78
C CYS A 59 12.21 5.84 0.38
N SER A 60 10.93 6.21 0.28
CA SER A 60 10.29 6.53 -0.99
C SER A 60 10.99 7.69 -1.69
N ARG A 61 11.24 8.80 -0.98
CA ARG A 61 11.95 9.98 -1.52
C ARG A 61 13.40 9.69 -1.88
N GLU A 62 14.10 8.86 -1.10
CA GLU A 62 15.47 8.43 -1.39
C GLU A 62 15.53 7.58 -2.66
N ASN A 63 14.60 6.65 -2.84
CA ASN A 63 14.57 5.77 -4.02
C ASN A 63 14.17 6.51 -5.30
N LEU A 64 13.23 7.46 -5.23
CA LEU A 64 12.83 8.28 -6.39
C LEU A 64 14.03 9.04 -7.00
N ARG A 65 14.89 9.64 -6.16
CA ARG A 65 16.12 10.32 -6.62
C ARG A 65 17.09 9.39 -7.35
N SER A 66 17.10 8.11 -7.01
CA SER A 66 17.96 7.10 -7.63
C SER A 66 17.51 6.70 -9.04
N ILE A 67 16.21 6.82 -9.34
CA ILE A 67 15.62 6.47 -10.64
C ILE A 67 15.74 7.65 -11.63
N GLU A 68 15.43 8.87 -11.19
CA GLU A 68 15.51 10.08 -12.01
C GLU A 68 16.92 10.34 -12.55
N SER A 69 17.96 10.01 -11.77
CA SER A 69 19.36 10.18 -12.20
C SER A 69 19.81 9.17 -13.28
N LYS A 70 19.00 8.14 -13.55
CA LYS A 70 19.32 7.06 -14.50
C LYS A 70 18.44 7.06 -15.75
N LEU A 71 17.38 7.87 -15.81
CA LEU A 71 16.60 8.01 -17.03
C LEU A 71 17.35 8.92 -18.01
N ASP A 72 17.49 8.47 -19.24
CA ASP A 72 18.04 9.30 -20.31
C ASP A 72 17.13 10.54 -20.50
N PRO A 73 17.70 11.75 -20.60
CA PRO A 73 16.94 12.97 -20.84
C PRO A 73 16.24 13.01 -22.21
N VAL A 74 16.15 11.94 -22.98
CA VAL A 74 15.28 11.85 -24.16
C VAL A 74 13.86 11.34 -23.82
N TRP A 75 13.63 10.86 -22.58
CA TRP A 75 12.36 10.29 -22.14
C TRP A 75 11.54 11.19 -21.19
N TRP A 76 11.87 12.49 -21.12
CA TRP A 76 10.96 13.50 -20.54
C TRP A 76 10.03 14.08 -21.60
#